data_AF-A0A1Q3EAC6-F1
#
_entry.id   AF-A0A1Q3EAC6-F1
#
_cell.length_a   1.000
_cell.length_b   1.000
_cell.length_c   1.000
_cell.angle_alpha   90.00
_cell.angle_beta   90.00
_cell.angle_gamma   90.00
#
_symmetry.space_group_name_H-M   'P 1'
#
loop_
_entity.id
_entity.type
_entity.pdbx_description
1 polymer ?
#
loop_
_entity_poly.entity_id
_entity_poly.type
_entity_poly.pdbx_seq_one_letter_code
_entity_poly.pdbx_strand_id
1 'polypeptide(L)'
;MGAPRFWNGAISHRVEYAELWADFVYMAPPFLAYYAVETSNPLLLQQTVEQCGLYRQILQKNVSSATSYKGLWEHIIGPVNQDTGVWSTGNAWAAAGMTRVLATVLKAPSRITLTWKDDAVSELTQWIKEILDGAIRGKDITLALNGLLRNYLDDVSGDGHGFGETSGTALLASVSYRVVVLRPDIFYADGSDRTYIDWADELRKTLAEHITANGTASPAVNPLNWSDTTQYTAGSPEGQNFVVLMYAAWRDCKIAEIC
;
A
#
# COMPACT_ATOMS: atom_id res chain seq x y z
N MET A 1 -2.08 29.01 -7.96
CA MET A 1 -1.60 28.07 -9.00
C MET A 1 -1.89 26.66 -8.51
N GLY A 2 -2.37 25.77 -9.38
CA GLY A 2 -2.62 24.37 -9.00
C GLY A 2 -1.32 23.57 -8.87
N ALA A 3 -1.37 22.41 -8.22
CA ALA A 3 -0.22 21.50 -8.15
C ALA A 3 0.26 21.09 -9.56
N PRO A 4 1.57 20.92 -9.80
CA PRO A 4 2.09 20.40 -11.06
C PRO A 4 1.48 19.06 -11.43
N ARG A 5 1.45 18.74 -12.72
CA ARG A 5 0.97 17.45 -13.22
C ARG A 5 2.03 16.76 -14.07
N PHE A 6 2.11 15.45 -13.93
CA PHE A 6 2.90 14.59 -14.80
C PHE A 6 2.26 14.51 -16.20
N TRP A 7 2.99 13.98 -17.18
CA TRP A 7 2.55 13.99 -18.58
C TRP A 7 1.23 13.24 -18.82
N ASN A 8 0.91 12.25 -17.99
CA ASN A 8 -0.34 11.49 -18.05
C ASN A 8 -1.49 12.15 -17.25
N GLY A 9 -1.28 13.35 -16.70
CA GLY A 9 -2.27 14.08 -15.93
C GLY A 9 -2.28 13.79 -14.42
N ALA A 10 -1.42 12.89 -13.93
CA ALA A 10 -1.28 12.64 -12.50
C ALA A 10 -0.86 13.91 -11.75
N ILE A 11 -1.53 14.22 -10.64
CA ILE A 11 -1.14 15.30 -9.73
C ILE A 11 0.19 14.93 -9.11
N SER A 12 1.14 15.85 -9.13
CA SER A 12 2.47 15.66 -8.54
C SER A 12 2.40 15.50 -7.02
N HIS A 13 3.28 14.67 -6.48
CA HIS A 13 3.57 14.64 -5.04
C HIS A 13 4.28 15.94 -4.59
N ARG A 14 5.05 16.56 -5.49
CA ARG A 14 5.82 17.78 -5.26
C ARG A 14 5.08 19.02 -5.75
N VAL A 15 5.31 20.15 -5.08
CA VAL A 15 4.65 21.42 -5.44
C VAL A 15 5.45 22.23 -6.47
N GLU A 16 6.76 21.96 -6.60
CA GLU A 16 7.66 22.73 -7.45
C GLU A 16 7.83 22.16 -8.87
N TYR A 17 7.70 20.83 -9.03
CA TYR A 17 7.86 20.10 -10.28
C TYR A 17 7.00 18.84 -10.28
N ALA A 18 6.81 18.23 -11.45
CA ALA A 18 6.04 16.99 -11.59
C ALA A 18 6.90 15.77 -11.24
N GLU A 19 6.55 15.09 -10.15
CA GLU A 19 7.22 13.88 -9.67
C GLU A 19 6.20 13.01 -8.93
N LEU A 20 6.16 11.72 -9.28
CA LEU A 20 5.20 10.78 -8.72
C LEU A 20 5.88 9.90 -7.69
N TRP A 21 5.40 9.96 -6.45
CA TRP A 21 5.85 9.15 -5.33
C TRP A 21 4.72 8.22 -4.94
N ALA A 22 4.98 6.93 -4.73
CA ALA A 22 3.96 5.95 -4.35
C ALA A 22 3.14 6.43 -3.12
N ASP A 23 3.77 7.16 -2.21
CA ASP A 23 3.25 7.82 -1.02
C ASP A 23 2.04 8.71 -1.29
N PHE A 24 2.02 9.42 -2.43
CA PHE A 24 0.92 10.32 -2.80
C PHE A 24 -0.43 9.63 -2.68
N VAL A 25 -0.50 8.36 -3.06
CA VAL A 25 -1.72 7.57 -3.11
C VAL A 25 -2.34 7.39 -1.73
N TYR A 26 -1.56 7.47 -0.65
CA TYR A 26 -2.10 7.54 0.71
C TYR A 26 -2.34 8.98 1.18
N MET A 27 -1.48 9.93 0.79
CA MET A 27 -1.51 11.29 1.34
C MET A 27 -2.69 12.14 0.83
N ALA A 28 -3.05 12.01 -0.46
CA ALA A 28 -4.07 12.87 -1.07
C ALA A 28 -5.37 12.15 -1.44
N PRO A 29 -5.38 11.03 -2.21
CA PRO A 29 -6.62 10.41 -2.66
C PRO A 29 -7.61 10.04 -1.55
N PRO A 30 -7.22 9.48 -0.40
CA PRO A 30 -8.18 9.18 0.65
C PRO A 30 -8.93 10.42 1.12
N PHE A 31 -8.22 11.52 1.38
CA PHE A 31 -8.86 12.79 1.77
C PHE A 31 -9.79 13.32 0.68
N LEU A 32 -9.34 13.34 -0.58
CA LEU A 32 -10.16 13.81 -1.71
C LEU A 32 -11.42 12.97 -1.89
N ALA A 33 -11.33 11.65 -1.70
CA ALA A 33 -12.49 10.75 -1.78
C ALA A 33 -13.52 11.08 -0.69
N TYR A 34 -13.09 11.21 0.57
CA TYR A 34 -13.99 11.59 1.67
C TYR A 34 -14.62 12.96 1.44
N TYR A 35 -13.81 13.95 1.04
CA TYR A 35 -14.28 15.30 0.78
C TYR A 35 -15.30 15.33 -0.38
N ALA A 36 -15.08 14.52 -1.42
CA ALA A 36 -16.01 14.40 -2.54
C ALA A 36 -17.37 13.82 -2.10
N VAL A 37 -17.37 12.81 -1.22
CA VAL A 37 -18.62 12.25 -0.68
C VAL A 37 -19.34 13.27 0.19
N GLU A 38 -18.62 13.92 1.11
CA GLU A 38 -19.17 14.94 2.03
C GLU A 38 -19.82 16.10 1.26
N THR A 39 -19.15 16.57 0.20
CA THR A 39 -19.64 17.68 -0.63
C THR A 39 -20.56 17.24 -1.77
N SER A 40 -20.92 15.95 -1.85
CA SER A 40 -21.72 15.36 -2.92
C SER A 40 -21.19 15.70 -4.32
N ASN A 41 -19.87 15.65 -4.50
CA ASN A 41 -19.17 15.97 -5.75
C ASN A 41 -18.77 14.69 -6.51
N PRO A 42 -19.58 14.20 -7.47
CA PRO A 42 -19.29 12.96 -8.20
C PRO A 42 -18.02 13.06 -9.04
N LEU A 43 -17.75 14.23 -9.65
CA LEU A 43 -16.59 14.43 -10.51
C LEU A 43 -15.29 14.33 -9.71
N LEU A 44 -15.24 14.93 -8.52
CA LEU A 44 -14.05 14.84 -7.67
C LEU A 44 -13.81 13.40 -7.21
N LEU A 45 -14.85 12.65 -6.88
CA LEU A 45 -14.69 11.25 -6.46
C LEU A 45 -14.16 10.40 -7.63
N GLN A 46 -14.71 10.56 -8.84
CA GLN A 46 -14.23 9.86 -10.02
C GLN A 46 -12.77 10.23 -10.36
N GLN A 47 -12.43 11.53 -10.31
CA GLN A 47 -11.06 12.00 -10.49
C GLN A 47 -10.10 11.43 -9.44
N THR A 48 -10.58 11.22 -8.22
CA THR A 48 -9.77 10.62 -7.14
C THR A 48 -9.40 9.17 -7.45
N VAL A 49 -10.34 8.39 -7.99
CA VAL A 49 -10.07 7.02 -8.48
C VAL A 49 -9.10 7.06 -9.64
N GLU A 50 -9.32 7.96 -10.61
CA GLU A 50 -8.44 8.15 -11.76
C GLU A 50 -7.00 8.45 -11.34
N GLN A 51 -6.79 9.31 -10.33
CA GLN A 51 -5.44 9.59 -9.82
C GLN A 51 -4.72 8.33 -9.32
N CYS A 52 -5.41 7.36 -8.71
CA CYS A 52 -4.80 6.10 -8.31
C CYS A 52 -4.31 5.29 -9.53
N GLY A 53 -5.14 5.24 -10.58
CA GLY A 53 -4.79 4.56 -11.85
C GLY A 53 -3.65 5.23 -12.60
N LEU A 54 -3.59 6.56 -12.60
CA LEU A 54 -2.50 7.31 -13.23
C LEU A 54 -1.16 7.11 -12.51
N TYR A 55 -1.17 6.98 -11.18
CA TYR A 55 0.03 6.60 -10.42
C TYR A 55 0.45 5.18 -10.74
N ARG A 56 -0.49 4.21 -10.74
CA ARG A 56 -0.21 2.83 -11.15
C ARG A 56 0.42 2.75 -12.53
N GLN A 57 -0.10 3.50 -13.50
CA GLN A 57 0.40 3.51 -14.88
C GLN A 57 1.89 3.84 -14.97
N ILE A 58 2.39 4.73 -14.10
CA ILE A 58 3.77 5.18 -14.11
C ILE A 58 4.65 4.36 -13.17
N LEU A 59 4.15 4.04 -11.97
CA LEU A 59 4.96 3.47 -10.90
C LEU A 59 4.96 1.94 -10.90
N GLN A 60 3.98 1.24 -11.49
CA GLN A 60 4.07 -0.22 -11.53
C GLN A 60 5.33 -0.65 -12.30
N LYS A 61 6.21 -1.40 -11.63
CA LYS A 61 7.53 -1.72 -12.17
C LYS A 61 7.39 -2.58 -13.42
N ASN A 62 8.01 -2.13 -14.51
CA ASN A 62 7.99 -2.85 -15.78
C ASN A 62 8.95 -4.05 -15.75
N VAL A 63 8.44 -5.21 -15.35
CA VAL A 63 9.18 -6.48 -15.29
C VAL A 63 8.52 -7.56 -16.14
N SER A 64 9.28 -8.62 -16.46
CA SER A 64 8.76 -9.75 -17.23
C SER A 64 7.61 -10.46 -16.49
N SER A 65 6.71 -11.12 -17.23
CA SER A 65 5.62 -11.91 -16.64
C SER A 65 6.09 -13.07 -15.76
N ALA A 66 7.33 -13.52 -15.91
CA ALA A 66 7.93 -14.57 -15.10
C ALA A 66 8.49 -14.06 -13.76
N THR A 67 8.54 -12.74 -13.54
CA THR A 67 9.06 -12.15 -12.30
C THR A 67 8.07 -12.38 -11.17
N SER A 68 8.48 -13.07 -10.11
CA SER A 68 7.62 -13.50 -9.00
C SER A 68 6.92 -12.34 -8.29
N TYR A 69 7.61 -11.20 -8.18
CA TYR A 69 7.13 -9.98 -7.56
C TYR A 69 6.43 -9.01 -8.54
N LYS A 70 6.06 -9.46 -9.75
CA LYS A 70 5.29 -8.63 -10.70
C LYS A 70 4.02 -8.09 -10.04
N GLY A 71 3.77 -6.80 -10.25
CA GLY A 71 2.63 -6.07 -9.69
C GLY A 71 3.06 -4.97 -8.73
N LEU A 72 4.24 -5.12 -8.11
CA LEU A 72 4.84 -4.12 -7.23
C LEU A 72 5.30 -2.87 -7.99
N TRP A 73 5.38 -1.77 -7.26
CA TRP A 73 5.65 -0.44 -7.78
C TRP A 73 7.08 0.00 -7.45
N GLU A 74 7.67 0.75 -8.36
CA GLU A 74 8.80 1.64 -8.10
C GLU A 74 8.40 2.75 -7.14
N HIS A 75 9.37 3.26 -6.38
CA HIS A 75 9.10 4.24 -5.34
C HIS A 75 8.79 5.62 -5.92
N ILE A 76 9.70 6.20 -6.71
CA ILE A 76 9.62 7.58 -7.21
C ILE A 76 10.03 7.66 -8.68
N ILE A 77 9.18 8.24 -9.51
CA ILE A 77 9.49 8.59 -10.90
C ILE A 77 9.34 10.09 -11.13
N GLY A 78 10.44 10.72 -11.53
CA GLY A 78 10.49 12.13 -11.90
C GLY A 78 11.91 12.69 -11.88
N PRO A 79 12.06 14.01 -12.01
CA PRO A 79 13.33 14.61 -12.40
C PRO A 79 14.35 14.80 -11.26
N VAL A 80 13.97 14.71 -9.98
CA VAL A 80 14.85 15.15 -8.88
C VAL A 80 15.16 14.01 -7.90
N ASN A 81 14.15 13.31 -7.39
CA ASN A 81 14.31 12.31 -6.33
C ASN A 81 14.05 10.89 -6.84
N GLN A 82 14.36 10.63 -8.11
CA GLN A 82 14.06 9.35 -8.76
C GLN A 82 14.63 8.16 -7.97
N ASP A 83 13.77 7.19 -7.69
CA ASP A 83 14.09 5.93 -7.03
C ASP A 83 13.25 4.81 -7.68
N THR A 84 13.92 4.00 -8.48
CA THR A 84 13.31 2.87 -9.22
C THR A 84 13.29 1.57 -8.42
N GLY A 85 13.70 1.61 -7.15
CA GLY A 85 13.63 0.47 -6.25
C GLY A 85 12.19 0.14 -5.84
N VAL A 86 11.94 -1.14 -5.54
CA VAL A 86 10.63 -1.60 -5.08
C VAL A 86 10.53 -1.41 -3.57
N TRP A 87 10.40 -0.15 -3.15
CA TRP A 87 10.38 0.20 -1.74
C TRP A 87 9.11 -0.33 -1.05
N SER A 88 9.30 -1.09 0.03
CA SER A 88 8.23 -1.79 0.76
C SER A 88 7.19 -0.83 1.31
N THR A 89 7.63 0.23 2.00
CA THR A 89 6.72 1.22 2.60
C THR A 89 5.97 2.00 1.53
N GLY A 90 6.59 2.34 0.39
CA GLY A 90 5.93 2.99 -0.74
C GLY A 90 4.81 2.13 -1.35
N ASN A 91 5.08 0.83 -1.54
CA ASN A 91 4.06 -0.14 -1.99
C ASN A 91 2.91 -0.26 -0.97
N ALA A 92 3.24 -0.27 0.31
CA ALA A 92 2.26 -0.32 1.39
C ALA A 92 1.38 0.94 1.44
N TRP A 93 1.97 2.13 1.26
CA TRP A 93 1.24 3.39 1.14
C TRP A 93 0.28 3.36 -0.05
N ALA A 94 0.74 2.92 -1.22
CA ALA A 94 -0.11 2.82 -2.41
C ALA A 94 -1.30 1.89 -2.19
N ALA A 95 -1.05 0.68 -1.70
CA ALA A 95 -2.09 -0.31 -1.44
C ALA A 95 -3.09 0.16 -0.36
N ALA A 96 -2.59 0.74 0.74
CA ALA A 96 -3.44 1.23 1.82
C ALA A 96 -4.26 2.46 1.40
N GLY A 97 -3.68 3.35 0.61
CA GLY A 97 -4.35 4.53 0.07
C GLY A 97 -5.51 4.13 -0.84
N MET A 98 -5.24 3.26 -1.81
CA MET A 98 -6.29 2.69 -2.68
C MET A 98 -7.35 1.93 -1.87
N THR A 99 -6.98 1.22 -0.81
CA THR A 99 -7.94 0.52 0.07
C THR A 99 -8.91 1.50 0.75
N ARG A 100 -8.44 2.67 1.19
CA ARG A 100 -9.30 3.71 1.77
C ARG A 100 -10.21 4.36 0.72
N VAL A 101 -9.71 4.59 -0.49
CA VAL A 101 -10.52 5.09 -1.62
C VAL A 101 -11.60 4.05 -1.98
N LEU A 102 -11.24 2.76 -2.07
CA LEU A 102 -12.17 1.66 -2.32
C LEU A 102 -13.29 1.61 -1.27
N ALA A 103 -12.94 1.64 0.02
CA ALA A 103 -13.92 1.70 1.10
C ALA A 103 -14.87 2.90 0.95
N THR A 104 -14.35 4.07 0.56
CA THR A 104 -15.14 5.28 0.35
C THR A 104 -16.11 5.12 -0.82
N VAL A 105 -15.65 4.62 -1.97
CA VAL A 105 -16.49 4.35 -3.16
C VAL A 105 -17.58 3.32 -2.86
N LEU A 106 -17.23 2.24 -2.14
CA LEU A 106 -18.18 1.19 -1.74
C LEU A 106 -19.32 1.76 -0.87
N LYS A 107 -19.03 2.72 0.00
CA LYS A 107 -20.00 3.33 0.93
C LYS A 107 -20.64 4.62 0.40
N ALA A 108 -20.14 5.19 -0.69
CA ALA A 108 -20.66 6.43 -1.26
C ALA A 108 -22.12 6.27 -1.73
N PRO A 109 -22.96 7.32 -1.58
CA PRO A 109 -24.34 7.31 -2.06
C PRO A 109 -24.43 7.07 -3.58
N SER A 110 -25.37 6.23 -4.01
CA SER A 110 -25.57 5.90 -5.43
C SER A 110 -25.76 7.13 -6.32
N ARG A 111 -26.37 8.21 -5.81
CA ARG A 111 -26.57 9.48 -6.55
C ARG A 111 -25.28 10.11 -7.08
N ILE A 112 -24.11 9.81 -6.51
CA ILE A 112 -22.82 10.32 -6.97
C ILE A 112 -21.92 9.26 -7.63
N THR A 113 -22.38 8.01 -7.74
CA THR A 113 -21.58 6.89 -8.28
C THR A 113 -22.29 6.01 -9.32
N LEU A 114 -23.57 6.28 -9.62
CA LEU A 114 -24.48 5.33 -10.30
C LEU A 114 -23.93 4.70 -11.59
N THR A 115 -23.16 5.44 -12.38
CA THR A 115 -22.75 5.02 -13.72
C THR A 115 -21.33 4.44 -13.79
N TRP A 116 -20.54 4.52 -12.72
CA TRP A 116 -19.11 4.21 -12.77
C TRP A 116 -18.60 3.45 -11.53
N LYS A 117 -19.44 3.23 -10.51
CA LYS A 117 -19.04 2.59 -9.24
C LYS A 117 -18.38 1.23 -9.45
N ASP A 118 -18.99 0.38 -10.28
CA ASP A 118 -18.55 -1.01 -10.42
C ASP A 118 -17.19 -1.09 -11.09
N ASP A 119 -16.95 -0.25 -12.10
CA ASP A 119 -15.65 -0.10 -12.76
C ASP A 119 -14.59 0.36 -11.75
N ALA A 120 -14.86 1.44 -10.99
CA ALA A 120 -13.93 1.93 -9.98
C ALA A 120 -13.63 0.90 -8.88
N VAL A 121 -14.64 0.16 -8.43
CA VAL A 121 -14.48 -0.91 -7.43
C VAL A 121 -13.62 -2.04 -8.00
N SER A 122 -13.86 -2.44 -9.24
CA SER A 122 -13.09 -3.47 -9.95
C SER A 122 -11.64 -3.05 -10.12
N GLU A 123 -11.40 -1.84 -10.64
CA GLU A 123 -10.08 -1.27 -10.86
C GLU A 123 -9.25 -1.14 -9.58
N LEU A 124 -9.77 -0.46 -8.55
CA LEU A 124 -9.07 -0.29 -7.28
C LEU A 124 -8.76 -1.65 -6.65
N THR A 125 -9.71 -2.58 -6.70
CA THR A 125 -9.52 -3.94 -6.16
C THR A 125 -8.40 -4.67 -6.90
N GLN A 126 -8.39 -4.61 -8.22
CA GLN A 126 -7.36 -5.24 -9.06
C GLN A 126 -5.98 -4.64 -8.76
N TRP A 127 -5.88 -3.32 -8.65
CA TRP A 127 -4.60 -2.65 -8.39
C TRP A 127 -4.04 -2.94 -6.99
N ILE A 128 -4.90 -3.01 -5.97
CA ILE A 128 -4.49 -3.46 -4.62
C ILE A 128 -4.05 -4.93 -4.67
N LYS A 129 -4.83 -5.78 -5.36
CA LYS A 129 -4.53 -7.20 -5.50
C LYS A 129 -3.17 -7.42 -6.16
N GLU A 130 -2.82 -6.65 -7.19
CA GLU A 130 -1.52 -6.75 -7.85
C GLU A 130 -0.32 -6.54 -6.89
N ILE A 131 -0.42 -5.58 -5.98
CA ILE A 131 0.63 -5.32 -4.99
C ILE A 131 0.71 -6.48 -3.99
N LEU A 132 -0.42 -6.89 -3.40
CA LEU A 132 -0.45 -8.01 -2.45
C LEU A 132 0.04 -9.31 -3.09
N ASP A 133 -0.43 -9.60 -4.29
CA ASP A 133 -0.02 -10.76 -5.06
C ASP A 133 1.49 -10.76 -5.37
N GLY A 134 2.04 -9.60 -5.73
CA GLY A 134 3.47 -9.45 -5.96
C GLY A 134 4.27 -9.73 -4.69
N ALA A 135 3.83 -9.21 -3.55
CA ALA A 135 4.47 -9.47 -2.26
C ALA A 135 4.38 -10.95 -1.84
N ILE A 136 3.20 -11.58 -2.00
CA ILE A 136 2.93 -12.96 -1.59
C ILE A 136 3.63 -13.97 -2.51
N ARG A 137 3.46 -13.86 -3.84
CA ARG A 137 4.14 -14.76 -4.79
C ARG A 137 5.65 -14.59 -4.75
N GLY A 138 6.11 -13.38 -4.48
CA GLY A 138 7.53 -13.03 -4.37
C GLY A 138 8.18 -13.40 -3.05
N LYS A 139 7.48 -14.06 -2.10
CA LYS A 139 7.94 -14.26 -0.71
C LYS A 139 9.37 -14.76 -0.53
N ASP A 140 9.87 -15.59 -1.43
CA ASP A 140 11.25 -16.11 -1.39
C ASP A 140 12.31 -15.00 -1.56
N ILE A 141 11.92 -13.88 -2.16
CA ILE A 141 12.75 -12.69 -2.37
C ILE A 141 12.29 -11.56 -1.44
N THR A 142 10.97 -11.34 -1.32
CA THR A 142 10.39 -10.19 -0.60
C THR A 142 10.47 -10.28 0.90
N LEU A 143 10.63 -11.49 1.47
CA LEU A 143 10.86 -11.67 2.90
C LEU A 143 12.36 -11.74 3.22
N ALA A 144 12.74 -11.02 4.28
CA ALA A 144 14.02 -11.18 4.94
C ALA A 144 14.04 -12.45 5.80
N LEU A 145 15.25 -12.86 6.22
CA LEU A 145 15.45 -14.07 7.04
C LEU A 145 14.75 -13.98 8.41
N ASN A 146 14.46 -12.77 8.88
CA ASN A 146 13.70 -12.52 10.10
C ASN A 146 12.18 -12.54 9.89
N GLY A 147 11.70 -12.89 8.69
CA GLY A 147 10.27 -12.99 8.36
C GLY A 147 9.56 -11.66 8.12
N LEU A 148 10.24 -10.51 8.27
CA LEU A 148 9.71 -9.21 7.85
C LEU A 148 9.87 -9.05 6.34
N LEU A 149 9.05 -8.20 5.71
CA LEU A 149 9.31 -7.75 4.34
C LEU A 149 10.59 -6.92 4.29
N ARG A 150 11.36 -7.09 3.21
CA ARG A 150 12.56 -6.30 2.96
C ARG A 150 12.23 -4.83 2.69
N ASN A 151 13.08 -3.92 3.13
CA ASN A 151 12.96 -2.49 2.87
C ASN A 151 12.87 -2.20 1.36
N TYR A 152 13.77 -2.74 0.55
CA TYR A 152 13.55 -2.91 -0.89
C TYR A 152 13.19 -4.37 -1.17
N LEU A 153 11.95 -4.59 -1.63
CA LEU A 153 11.31 -5.90 -1.72
C LEU A 153 12.02 -6.86 -2.68
N ASP A 154 12.72 -6.34 -3.70
CA ASP A 154 13.47 -7.13 -4.68
C ASP A 154 14.98 -7.23 -4.38
N ASP A 155 15.45 -6.65 -3.28
CA ASP A 155 16.89 -6.55 -3.01
C ASP A 155 17.43 -7.68 -2.12
N VAL A 156 18.24 -8.53 -2.73
CA VAL A 156 18.97 -9.64 -2.07
C VAL A 156 20.49 -9.48 -2.16
N SER A 157 20.97 -8.30 -2.56
CA SER A 157 22.39 -8.05 -2.89
C SER A 157 23.32 -8.10 -1.67
N GLY A 158 22.79 -7.82 -0.48
CA GLY A 158 23.56 -7.73 0.77
C GLY A 158 24.23 -6.37 0.98
N ASP A 159 23.92 -5.34 0.18
CA ASP A 159 24.43 -3.97 0.34
C ASP A 159 23.80 -3.18 1.50
N GLY A 160 22.78 -3.77 2.14
CA GLY A 160 22.07 -3.20 3.27
C GLY A 160 20.71 -2.60 2.92
N HIS A 161 20.31 -2.50 1.65
CA HIS A 161 18.98 -1.99 1.28
C HIS A 161 17.86 -3.03 1.49
N GLY A 162 18.17 -4.32 1.43
CA GLY A 162 17.23 -5.43 1.57
C GLY A 162 16.96 -5.90 3.02
N PHE A 163 17.23 -5.11 4.05
CA PHE A 163 16.96 -5.52 5.44
C PHE A 163 15.46 -5.66 5.71
N GLY A 164 15.04 -6.59 6.56
CA GLY A 164 13.63 -6.73 6.94
C GLY A 164 13.16 -5.57 7.82
N GLU A 165 12.05 -4.92 7.48
CA GLU A 165 11.57 -3.69 8.13
C GLU A 165 10.09 -3.75 8.55
N THR A 166 9.74 -3.02 9.60
CA THR A 166 8.43 -3.12 10.27
C THR A 166 7.31 -2.27 9.67
N SER A 167 7.61 -1.12 9.05
CA SER A 167 6.63 -0.20 8.47
C SER A 167 5.81 -0.87 7.37
N GLY A 168 6.44 -1.23 6.25
CA GLY A 168 5.73 -1.80 5.10
C GLY A 168 5.18 -3.18 5.40
N THR A 169 5.87 -3.98 6.23
CA THR A 169 5.33 -5.25 6.76
C THR A 169 4.00 -5.06 7.47
N ALA A 170 3.93 -4.12 8.42
CA ALA A 170 2.70 -3.89 9.19
C ALA A 170 1.58 -3.33 8.31
N LEU A 171 1.89 -2.39 7.42
CA LEU A 171 0.87 -1.77 6.60
C LEU A 171 0.33 -2.70 5.50
N LEU A 172 1.16 -3.54 4.86
CA LEU A 172 0.66 -4.54 3.91
C LEU A 172 -0.15 -5.65 4.60
N ALA A 173 0.23 -6.08 5.81
CA ALA A 173 -0.61 -6.97 6.63
C ALA A 173 -1.95 -6.31 6.96
N SER A 174 -1.95 -5.01 7.32
CA SER A 174 -3.16 -4.23 7.52
C SER A 174 -4.04 -4.19 6.27
N VAL A 175 -3.46 -4.02 5.08
CA VAL A 175 -4.19 -4.01 3.82
C VAL A 175 -4.88 -5.34 3.57
N SER A 176 -4.15 -6.47 3.72
CA SER A 176 -4.70 -7.81 3.56
C SER A 176 -5.93 -8.04 4.44
N TYR A 177 -5.87 -7.70 5.72
CA TYR A 177 -7.05 -7.80 6.61
C TYR A 177 -8.20 -6.88 6.22
N ARG A 178 -7.92 -5.68 5.68
CA ARG A 178 -8.97 -4.76 5.24
C ARG A 178 -9.67 -5.27 3.98
N VAL A 179 -8.92 -5.78 3.01
CA VAL A 179 -9.50 -6.19 1.72
C VAL A 179 -10.29 -7.48 1.80
N VAL A 180 -9.94 -8.41 2.69
CA VAL A 180 -10.78 -9.60 2.95
C VAL A 180 -12.15 -9.22 3.52
N VAL A 181 -12.25 -8.13 4.28
CA VAL A 181 -13.52 -7.60 4.80
C VAL A 181 -14.27 -6.79 3.73
N LEU A 182 -13.57 -5.98 2.95
CA LEU A 182 -14.19 -5.09 1.95
C LEU A 182 -14.64 -5.84 0.68
N ARG A 183 -13.88 -6.86 0.28
CA ARG A 183 -14.05 -7.65 -0.95
C ARG A 183 -13.81 -9.14 -0.69
N PRO A 184 -14.61 -9.77 0.21
CA PRO A 184 -14.46 -11.20 0.51
C PRO A 184 -14.64 -12.08 -0.73
N ASP A 185 -15.42 -11.63 -1.71
CA ASP A 185 -15.62 -12.29 -3.01
C ASP A 185 -14.32 -12.45 -3.82
N ILE A 186 -13.32 -11.59 -3.58
CA ILE A 186 -12.03 -11.60 -4.28
C ILE A 186 -10.90 -12.13 -3.40
N PHE A 187 -10.85 -11.70 -2.13
CA PHE A 187 -9.71 -11.99 -1.24
C PHE A 187 -10.00 -13.13 -0.24
N TYR A 188 -11.21 -13.65 -0.20
CA TYR A 188 -11.61 -14.81 0.60
C TYR A 188 -12.58 -15.68 -0.21
N ALA A 189 -12.22 -15.94 -1.47
CA ALA A 189 -13.08 -16.56 -2.47
C ALA A 189 -13.68 -17.88 -1.97
N ASP A 190 -15.00 -18.02 -2.13
CA ASP A 190 -15.82 -19.14 -1.66
C ASP A 190 -15.69 -19.47 -0.15
N GLY A 191 -15.21 -18.52 0.65
CA GLY A 191 -15.01 -18.71 2.09
C GLY A 191 -13.94 -19.75 2.45
N SER A 192 -13.04 -20.07 1.50
CA SER A 192 -12.10 -21.18 1.68
C SER A 192 -10.64 -20.80 1.36
N ASP A 193 -10.41 -19.88 0.41
CA ASP A 193 -9.06 -19.40 0.12
C ASP A 193 -8.59 -18.38 1.17
N ARG A 194 -7.75 -18.85 2.10
CA ARG A 194 -7.19 -18.04 3.18
C ARG A 194 -5.83 -17.40 2.85
N THR A 195 -5.38 -17.43 1.59
CA THR A 195 -4.03 -16.97 1.19
C THR A 195 -3.66 -15.61 1.78
N TYR A 196 -4.54 -14.60 1.68
CA TYR A 196 -4.27 -13.25 2.22
C TYR A 196 -4.35 -13.18 3.75
N ILE A 197 -5.23 -13.97 4.35
CA ILE A 197 -5.41 -14.01 5.82
C ILE A 197 -4.21 -14.67 6.47
N ASP A 198 -3.81 -15.84 5.95
CA ASP A 198 -2.71 -16.64 6.50
C ASP A 198 -1.39 -15.88 6.34
N TRP A 199 -1.16 -15.24 5.19
CA TRP A 199 0.00 -14.36 5.00
C TRP A 199 0.00 -13.17 5.97
N ALA A 200 -1.13 -12.50 6.17
CA ALA A 200 -1.24 -11.40 7.13
C ALA A 200 -1.04 -11.86 8.58
N ASP A 201 -1.53 -13.05 8.94
CA ASP A 201 -1.34 -13.66 10.26
C ASP A 201 0.13 -14.03 10.51
N GLU A 202 0.84 -14.55 9.50
CA GLU A 202 2.28 -14.80 9.56
C GLU A 202 3.03 -13.49 9.82
N LEU A 203 2.81 -12.46 9.00
CA LEU A 203 3.46 -11.16 9.19
C LEU A 203 3.14 -10.53 10.55
N ARG A 204 1.88 -10.59 11.00
CA ARG A 204 1.47 -10.05 12.30
C ARG A 204 2.14 -10.78 13.47
N LYS A 205 2.28 -12.11 13.39
CA LYS A 205 2.99 -12.90 14.40
C LYS A 205 4.47 -12.54 14.43
N THR A 206 5.12 -12.46 13.27
CA THR A 206 6.51 -12.00 13.16
C THR A 206 6.68 -10.61 13.75
N LEU A 207 5.81 -9.67 13.39
CA LEU A 207 5.85 -8.30 13.91
C LEU A 207 5.77 -8.24 15.43
N ALA A 208 5.02 -9.13 16.08
CA ALA A 208 4.94 -9.18 17.54
C ALA A 208 6.31 -9.46 18.20
N GLU A 209 7.19 -10.20 17.53
CA GLU A 209 8.58 -10.46 17.98
C GLU A 209 9.50 -9.25 17.73
N HIS A 210 9.07 -8.33 16.88
CA HIS A 210 9.76 -7.09 16.52
C HIS A 210 9.25 -5.84 17.27
N ILE A 211 8.36 -6.03 18.26
CA ILE A 211 7.96 -4.98 19.19
C ILE A 211 8.76 -5.12 20.49
N THR A 212 9.53 -4.10 20.83
CA THR A 212 10.29 -4.05 22.08
C THR A 212 9.36 -3.93 23.30
N ALA A 213 9.90 -4.16 24.50
CA ALA A 213 9.14 -4.07 25.75
C ALA A 213 8.51 -2.68 26.02
N ASN A 214 9.09 -1.60 25.46
CA ASN A 214 8.52 -0.25 25.54
C ASN A 214 7.57 0.08 24.37
N GLY A 215 7.20 -0.92 23.54
CA GLY A 215 6.24 -0.79 22.46
C GLY A 215 6.81 -0.29 21.14
N THR A 216 8.14 -0.25 20.97
CA THR A 216 8.80 0.21 19.73
C THR A 216 8.87 -0.90 18.69
N ALA A 217 8.27 -0.70 17.52
CA ALA A 217 8.47 -1.53 16.34
C ALA A 217 9.85 -1.27 15.73
N SER A 218 10.65 -2.32 15.58
CA SER A 218 12.02 -2.24 15.10
C SER A 218 12.49 -3.50 14.35
N PRO A 219 13.32 -3.38 13.31
CA PRO A 219 13.80 -2.11 12.74
C PRO A 219 12.74 -1.46 11.84
N ALA A 220 12.74 -0.14 11.79
CA ALA A 220 11.95 0.64 10.84
C ALA A 220 12.87 1.21 9.74
N VAL A 221 12.26 1.68 8.66
CA VAL A 221 12.94 2.49 7.64
C VAL A 221 13.16 3.91 8.18
N ASN A 222 14.20 4.59 7.70
CA ASN A 222 14.38 6.02 7.94
C ASN A 222 13.46 6.83 7.00
N PRO A 223 12.38 7.46 7.51
CA PRO A 223 11.41 8.15 6.65
C PRO A 223 11.95 9.47 6.06
N LEU A 224 13.07 9.98 6.58
CA LEU A 224 13.72 11.19 6.06
C LEU A 224 14.84 10.88 5.06
N ASN A 225 15.23 9.61 4.96
CA ASN A 225 16.25 9.15 4.04
C ASN A 225 16.02 7.67 3.69
N TRP A 226 15.14 7.40 2.72
CA TRP A 226 14.75 6.03 2.34
C TRP A 226 15.90 5.19 1.75
N SER A 227 16.98 5.84 1.30
CA SER A 227 18.21 5.18 0.85
C SER A 227 19.18 4.86 2.00
N ASP A 228 18.85 5.19 3.24
CA ASP A 228 19.64 4.83 4.40
C ASP A 228 19.61 3.31 4.60
N THR A 229 20.79 2.69 4.51
CA THR A 229 20.98 1.26 4.78
C THR A 229 21.12 0.95 6.27
N THR A 230 21.15 1.99 7.11
CA THR A 230 21.17 1.85 8.57
C THR A 230 19.76 1.59 9.09
N GLN A 231 19.59 0.44 9.72
CA GLN A 231 18.33 0.08 10.38
C GLN A 231 17.95 1.09 11.45
N TYR A 232 16.73 1.64 11.37
CA TYR A 232 16.26 2.60 12.36
C TYR A 232 15.60 1.88 13.54
N THR A 233 16.29 1.84 14.68
CA THR A 233 15.87 1.01 15.85
C THR A 233 15.19 1.80 16.96
N ALA A 234 15.23 3.13 16.91
CA ALA A 234 14.51 4.01 17.85
C ALA A 234 12.99 4.01 17.61
N GLY A 235 12.53 3.40 16.51
CA GLY A 235 11.15 3.44 16.03
C GLY A 235 10.89 4.65 15.14
N SER A 236 10.04 4.47 14.14
CA SER A 236 9.52 5.56 13.32
C SER A 236 8.05 5.84 13.72
N PRO A 237 7.60 7.10 13.80
CA PRO A 237 6.19 7.40 14.03
C PRO A 237 5.26 6.71 13.03
N GLU A 238 5.74 6.56 11.80
CA GLU A 238 5.07 5.86 10.72
C GLU A 238 4.88 4.36 11.03
N GLY A 239 5.96 3.62 11.26
CA GLY A 239 5.90 2.17 11.54
C GLY A 239 5.09 1.86 12.80
N GLN A 240 5.20 2.71 13.82
CA GLN A 240 4.38 2.61 15.03
C GLN A 240 2.88 2.75 14.73
N ASN A 241 2.51 3.73 13.90
CA ASN A 241 1.12 3.90 13.49
C ASN A 241 0.61 2.67 12.71
N PHE A 242 1.43 2.12 11.83
CA PHE A 242 1.04 0.99 10.98
C PHE A 242 0.79 -0.29 11.77
N VAL A 243 1.55 -0.54 12.84
CA VAL A 243 1.25 -1.64 13.76
C VAL A 243 -0.14 -1.48 14.37
N VAL A 244 -0.53 -0.26 14.77
CA VAL A 244 -1.89 0.01 15.30
C VAL A 244 -2.95 -0.20 14.20
N LEU A 245 -2.71 0.29 12.98
CA LEU A 245 -3.63 0.07 11.86
C LEU A 245 -3.82 -1.41 11.55
N MET A 246 -2.74 -2.20 11.57
CA MET A 246 -2.76 -3.65 11.38
C MET A 246 -3.62 -4.34 12.43
N TYR A 247 -3.41 -4.06 13.72
CA TYR A 247 -4.22 -4.67 14.78
C TYR A 247 -5.68 -4.23 14.73
N ALA A 248 -5.96 -2.98 14.34
CA ALA A 248 -7.34 -2.54 14.12
C ALA A 248 -8.00 -3.27 12.93
N ALA A 249 -7.27 -3.47 11.83
CA ALA A 249 -7.75 -4.23 10.68
C ALA A 249 -8.00 -5.70 11.02
N TRP A 250 -7.06 -6.33 11.73
CA TRP A 250 -7.21 -7.70 12.23
C TRP A 250 -8.43 -7.85 13.14
N ARG A 251 -8.61 -6.94 14.11
CA ARG A 251 -9.80 -6.92 14.97
C ARG A 251 -11.09 -6.84 14.15
N ASP A 252 -11.14 -5.96 13.17
CA ASP A 252 -12.32 -5.79 12.32
C ASP A 252 -12.59 -7.06 11.47
N CYS A 253 -11.54 -7.75 11.00
CA CYS A 253 -11.66 -9.06 10.35
C CYS A 253 -12.19 -10.15 11.29
N LYS A 254 -11.76 -10.16 12.56
CA LYS A 254 -12.29 -11.06 13.60
C LYS A 254 -13.77 -10.80 13.89
N ILE A 255 -14.16 -9.52 14.00
CA ILE A 255 -15.55 -9.10 14.24
C ILE A 255 -16.44 -9.49 13.05
N ALA A 256 -15.91 -9.46 11.82
CA ALA A 256 -16.62 -9.89 10.63
C ALA A 256 -16.71 -11.42 10.48
N GLU A 257 -16.15 -12.21 11.41
CA GLU A 257 -16.11 -13.68 11.37
C GLU A 257 -15.42 -14.27 10.12
N ILE A 258 -14.50 -13.51 9.52
CA ILE A 258 -13.66 -13.93 8.37
C ILE A 258 -12.31 -14.46 8.88
N CYS A 259 -11.76 -13.76 9.87
CA CYS A 259 -10.65 -14.22 10.68
C CYS A 259 -11.24 -14.84 11.97
#